data_AF-A0A565B0J6-F1
#
_entry.id   AF-A0A565B0J6-F1
#
_cell.length_a   1.000
_cell.length_b   1.000
_cell.length_c   1.000
_cell.angle_alpha   90.00
_cell.angle_beta   90.00
_cell.angle_gamma   90.00
#
_symmetry.space_group_name_H-M   'P 1'
#
loop_
_entity.id
_entity.type
_entity.pdbx_description
1 polymer ?
#
loop_
_entity_poly.entity_id
_entity_poly.type
_entity_poly.pdbx_seq_one_letter_code
_entity_poly.pdbx_strand_id
1 'polypeptide(L)' 'MAGASSLVGKLETEVEIKASAEKFHHMIAGRPHHVSKATPGKIQGCELHEGDWGKVGSIVIWNYVHGKST' A
#
# COMPACT_ATOMS: atom_id res chain seq x y z
N MET A 1 10.07 37.76 -3.97
CA MET A 1 9.07 36.68 -3.90
C MET A 1 9.79 35.38 -4.25
N ALA A 2 10.15 34.57 -3.26
CA ALA A 2 10.81 33.28 -3.50
C ALA A 2 9.85 32.36 -4.27
N GLY A 3 10.29 31.83 -5.41
CA GLY A 3 9.50 30.90 -6.23
C GLY A 3 9.15 29.63 -5.46
N ALA A 4 7.98 29.06 -5.72
CA ALA A 4 7.56 27.80 -5.12
C ALA A 4 8.61 26.71 -5.38
N SER A 5 9.02 26.01 -4.32
CA SER A 5 9.93 24.87 -4.39
C SER A 5 9.31 23.76 -5.24
N SER A 6 10.04 23.26 -6.24
CA SER A 6 9.63 22.11 -7.07
C SER A 6 9.62 20.77 -6.33
N LEU A 7 9.81 20.77 -5.00
CA LEU A 7 9.86 19.57 -4.15
C LEU A 7 8.47 19.11 -3.66
N VAL A 8 7.41 19.86 -3.92
CA VAL A 8 6.03 19.51 -3.52
C VAL A 8 5.19 19.21 -4.77
N GLY A 9 4.60 18.02 -4.82
CA GLY A 9 3.72 17.60 -5.92
C GLY A 9 2.77 16.48 -5.50
N LYS A 10 1.69 16.30 -6.27
CA LYS A 10 0.70 15.23 -6.12
C LYS A 10 0.65 14.43 -7.42
N LEU A 11 0.73 13.10 -7.32
CA LEU A 11 0.54 12.18 -8.43
C LEU A 11 -0.71 11.35 -8.18
N GLU A 12 -1.60 11.26 -9.16
CA GLU A 12 -2.85 10.52 -9.09
C GLU A 12 -2.97 9.57 -10.28
N THR A 13 -3.63 8.44 -10.07
CA THR A 13 -3.99 7.48 -11.11
C THR A 13 -5.29 6.81 -10.74
N GLU A 14 -6.11 6.49 -11.73
CA GLU A 14 -7.33 5.71 -11.57
C GLU A 14 -7.27 4.48 -12.46
N VAL A 15 -7.68 3.34 -11.93
CA VAL A 15 -7.73 2.07 -12.66
C VAL A 15 -9.03 1.38 -12.31
N GLU A 16 -9.82 1.02 -13.32
CA GLU A 16 -11.07 0.28 -13.12
C GLU A 16 -10.79 -1.15 -12.67
N ILE A 17 -11.50 -1.61 -11.63
CA ILE A 17 -11.46 -2.99 -11.18
C ILE A 17 -12.84 -3.64 -11.31
N LYS A 18 -12.85 -4.92 -11.65
CA LYS A 18 -14.08 -5.74 -11.67
C LYS A 18 -14.46 -6.29 -10.30
N ALA A 19 -13.56 -6.20 -9.32
CA ALA A 19 -13.79 -6.69 -7.97
C ALA A 19 -14.64 -5.73 -7.15
N SER A 20 -15.35 -6.24 -6.14
CA SER A 20 -16.10 -5.41 -5.19
C SER A 20 -15.16 -4.43 -4.47
N ALA A 21 -15.58 -3.17 -4.41
CA ALA A 21 -14.88 -2.11 -3.68
C ALA A 21 -14.67 -2.47 -2.21
N GLU A 22 -15.67 -3.06 -1.55
CA GLU A 22 -15.59 -3.48 -0.15
C GLU A 22 -14.49 -4.54 0.05
N LYS A 23 -14.45 -5.55 -0.82
CA LYS A 23 -13.44 -6.63 -0.72
C LYS A 23 -12.04 -6.10 -0.95
N PHE A 24 -11.86 -5.23 -1.93
CA PHE A 24 -10.56 -4.61 -2.22
C PHE A 24 -10.10 -3.73 -1.06
N HIS A 25 -10.96 -2.82 -0.58
CA HIS A 25 -10.68 -1.95 0.56
C HIS A 25 -10.33 -2.75 1.82
N HIS A 26 -11.12 -3.78 2.16
CA HIS A 26 -10.88 -4.59 3.35
C HIS A 26 -9.57 -5.38 3.28
N MET A 27 -9.15 -5.80 2.08
CA MET A 27 -7.85 -6.46 1.90
C MET A 27 -6.68 -5.52 2.19
N ILE A 28 -6.72 -4.29 1.68
CA ILE A 28 -5.63 -3.33 1.83
C ILE A 28 -5.64 -2.72 3.24
N ALA A 29 -6.79 -2.25 3.72
CA ALA A 29 -6.89 -1.53 4.98
C ALA A 29 -7.09 -2.45 6.19
N GLY A 30 -7.94 -3.47 6.07
CA GLY A 30 -8.33 -4.33 7.20
C GLY A 30 -7.40 -5.51 7.43
N ARG A 31 -6.87 -6.11 6.37
CA ARG A 31 -6.02 -7.31 6.43
C ARG A 31 -4.79 -7.20 5.51
N PRO A 32 -3.95 -6.17 5.68
CA PRO A 32 -2.82 -5.91 4.77
C PRO A 32 -1.82 -7.07 4.65
N HIS A 33 -1.68 -7.91 5.69
CA HIS A 33 -0.87 -9.14 5.63
C HIS A 33 -1.36 -10.20 4.62
N HIS A 34 -2.58 -10.08 4.08
CA HIS A 34 -3.03 -10.92 2.97
C HIS A 34 -2.55 -10.44 1.60
N VAL A 35 -2.09 -9.19 1.47
CA VAL A 35 -1.67 -8.63 0.18
C VAL A 35 -0.43 -9.36 -0.35
N SER A 36 0.50 -9.77 0.51
CA SER A 36 1.68 -10.56 0.10
C SER A 36 1.31 -11.91 -0.51
N LYS A 37 0.21 -12.53 -0.04
CA LYS A 37 -0.32 -13.78 -0.63
C LYS A 37 -0.96 -13.54 -1.99
N ALA A 38 -1.59 -12.39 -2.19
CA ALA A 38 -2.24 -12.02 -3.45
C ALA A 38 -1.24 -11.58 -4.54
N THR A 39 -0.10 -10.97 -4.15
CA THR A 39 0.92 -10.47 -5.09
C THR A 39 2.35 -10.72 -4.59
N PRO A 40 2.77 -11.99 -4.42
CA PRO A 40 4.07 -12.34 -3.82
C PRO A 40 5.28 -11.83 -4.64
N GLY A 41 5.10 -11.62 -5.95
CA GLY A 41 6.13 -11.07 -6.82
C GLY A 41 6.36 -9.56 -6.67
N LYS A 42 5.48 -8.85 -5.97
CA LYS A 42 5.62 -7.40 -5.68
C LYS A 42 5.76 -7.13 -4.20
N ILE A 43 5.00 -7.83 -3.36
CA ILE A 43 5.00 -7.67 -1.91
C ILE A 43 5.31 -9.03 -1.30
N GLN A 44 6.46 -9.14 -0.65
CA GLN A 44 6.90 -10.38 0.00
C GLN A 44 6.33 -10.53 1.41
N GLY A 45 6.03 -9.43 2.09
CA GLY A 45 5.56 -9.49 3.46
C GLY A 45 4.91 -8.19 3.95
N CYS A 46 4.10 -8.34 5.00
CA CYS A 46 3.56 -7.24 5.78
C CYS A 46 3.42 -7.69 7.23
N GLU A 47 4.16 -7.04 8.11
CA GLU A 47 4.26 -7.38 9.54
C GLU A 47 3.68 -6.23 10.37
N LEU A 48 2.95 -6.58 11.44
CA LEU A 48 2.44 -5.58 12.39
C LEU A 48 3.55 -5.24 13.38
N HIS A 49 3.89 -3.96 13.44
CA HIS A 49 4.90 -3.45 14.36
C HIS A 49 4.26 -2.87 15.63
N GLU A 50 3.24 -2.02 15.46
CA GLU A 50 2.51 -1.41 16.58
C GLU A 50 1.00 -1.30 16.30
N GLY A 51 0.20 -1.34 17.36
CA GLY A 51 -1.25 -1.24 17.31
C GLY A 51 -1.92 -2.54 16.88
N ASP A 52 -3.07 -2.42 16.19
CA ASP A 52 -3.88 -3.54 15.73
C ASP A 52 -4.14 -3.45 14.23
N TRP A 53 -4.24 -4.60 13.56
CA TRP A 53 -4.61 -4.67 12.15
C TRP A 53 -5.93 -3.93 11.87
N GLY A 54 -5.92 -3.09 10.83
CA GLY A 54 -7.13 -2.38 10.39
C GLY A 54 -7.59 -1.27 11.31
N LYS A 55 -6.77 -0.85 12.28
CA LYS A 55 -7.04 0.33 13.12
C LYS A 55 -6.18 1.51 12.69
N VAL A 56 -6.80 2.69 12.73
CA VAL A 56 -6.11 3.97 12.53
C VAL A 56 -5.02 4.10 13.60
N GLY A 57 -3.82 4.49 13.17
CA GLY A 57 -2.65 4.59 14.05
C GLY A 57 -1.79 3.32 14.13
N SER A 58 -2.17 2.23 13.45
CA SER A 58 -1.30 1.05 13.36
C SER A 58 -0.06 1.32 12.49
N ILE A 59 1.06 0.71 12.89
CA ILE A 59 2.32 0.74 12.15
C ILE A 59 2.60 -0.65 11.61
N VAL A 60 2.81 -0.73 10.30
CA VAL A 60 3.12 -1.99 9.60
C VAL A 60 4.38 -1.84 8.78
N ILE A 61 5.17 -2.92 8.72
CA ILE A 61 6.39 -2.99 7.91
C ILE A 61 6.04 -3.74 6.63
N TRP A 62 6.16 -3.06 5.49
CA TRP A 62 5.98 -3.66 4.16
C TRP A 62 7.32 -4.05 3.55
N ASN A 63 7.46 -5.32 3.21
CA ASN A 63 8.58 -5.83 2.42
C ASN A 63 8.12 -5.96 0.97
N TYR A 64 8.68 -5.14 0.07
CA TYR A 64 8.28 -5.08 -1.34
C TYR A 64 9.50 -4.99 -2.28
N VAL A 65 9.29 -5.38 -3.54
CA VAL A 65 10.23 -5.17 -4.64
C VAL A 65 9.60 -4.31 -5.73
N HIS A 66 10.39 -3.40 -6.28
CA HIS A 66 10.00 -2.55 -7.40
C HIS A 66 11.08 -2.58 -8.49
N GLY A 67 10.68 -2.54 -9.75
CA GLY A 67 11.58 -2.73 -10.91
C GLY A 67 11.77 -4.20 -11.30
N LYS A 68 12.80 -4.47 -12.10
CA LYS A 68 13.26 -5.83 -12.45
C LYS A 68 14.45 -6.20 -11.56
N SER A 69 14.37 -7.32 -10.84
CA SER A 69 15.58 -8.09 -10.54
C SER A 69 16.05 -8.65 -11.87
N THR A 70 17.23 -8.23 -12.30
CA THR A 70 17.87 -8.75 -13.51
C THR A 70 18.27 -10.20 -13.30
#